data_AF-A0AA88MV23-F1
#
_entry.id   AF-A0AA88MV23-F1
#
_cell.length_a   1.000
_cell.length_b   1.000
_cell.length_c   1.000
_cell.angle_alpha   90.00
_cell.angle_beta   90.00
_cell.angle_gamma   90.00
#
_symmetry.space_group_name_H-M   'P 1'
#
loop_
_entity.id
_entity.type
_entity.pdbx_description
1 polymer ?
#
loop_
_entity_poly.entity_id
_entity_poly.type
_entity_poly.pdbx_seq_one_letter_code
_entity_poly.pdbx_strand_id
1 'polypeptide(L)'
;MASLRTLRKLCQRAQHHACNLHVSVSRPEAVVISGKKLARQIRDETRVDVEKWISAGNRRPHLSVVLVGDNPASHSYVLNKTLAAADIGITSETILKPSSVSEEELMELIDKLNSDHRVDGLLVQLPLPDHIDERRICNAVCPAKDVDGFHVVNVGRLCLDQSSMLPATPWGVWEIIKRTGIPTLGKNVVVAGRSKNVGMPIAMLLHTDGRHERPGGDATVTISHRYTPKEQLCQHTKIADIIIAAAGIPNLITADMIKEGAAVIDVGINRIQDPVTGKDRLVGDVDFEGVRKKAGYITPVPGGVGPMTVAIAVFCLNLVTMGRSRSRSRSPVSSVRRRGNERRSSKKCRRSSSSSSSSSSESPSRQKKQVHVSSKSQSAEQRSEKKKQKRKRDSSSSSSSSSSSSSSSDEESRKRKHKKAKKQLKKMRAKEKKKEKKEKKRLKKMKKLAAKAEAAANKAPLMIPVPVPIQIDKPQSCLMTWQCDDAIEHGPVMTDEQKASFSTKRPITKEEYEARQSVIRRVVDPETGRTRLVRGDGEILEEIVSKEKHKDINKQATKRDGDAFQKRLGINK
;
A
#
# COMPACT_ATOMS: atom_id res chain seq x y z
N MET A 1 65.37 2.68 -7.36
CA MET A 1 63.98 3.05 -7.71
C MET A 1 62.87 2.42 -6.84
N ALA A 2 63.09 1.33 -6.09
CA ALA A 2 61.99 0.61 -5.41
C ALA A 2 61.22 1.46 -4.36
N SER A 3 61.93 2.11 -3.43
CA SER A 3 61.33 2.85 -2.29
C SER A 3 60.25 3.88 -2.69
N LEU A 4 60.49 4.65 -3.76
CA LEU A 4 59.54 5.67 -4.27
C LEU A 4 58.19 5.09 -4.73
N ARG A 5 58.12 3.80 -5.08
CA ARG A 5 56.85 3.13 -5.45
C ARG A 5 56.04 2.74 -4.20
N THR A 6 56.70 2.46 -3.08
CA THR A 6 56.05 2.13 -1.80
C THR A 6 55.39 3.35 -1.17
N LEU A 7 56.09 4.50 -1.14
CA LEU A 7 55.56 5.77 -0.65
C LEU A 7 54.31 6.23 -1.43
N ARG A 8 54.30 6.11 -2.78
CA ARG A 8 53.10 6.41 -3.58
C ARG A 8 51.89 5.53 -3.21
N LYS A 9 52.09 4.23 -2.94
CA LYS A 9 51.01 3.34 -2.49
C LYS A 9 50.47 3.69 -1.09
N LEU A 10 51.32 4.19 -0.20
CA LEU A 10 50.90 4.69 1.13
C LEU A 10 50.05 5.96 1.01
N CYS A 11 50.48 6.96 0.22
CA CYS A 11 49.65 8.15 -0.04
C CYS A 11 48.30 7.81 -0.69
N GLN A 12 48.26 6.88 -1.65
CA GLN A 12 47.01 6.44 -2.27
C GLN A 12 46.08 5.69 -1.29
N ARG A 13 46.62 4.94 -0.32
CA ARG A 13 45.80 4.36 0.77
C ARG A 13 45.28 5.41 1.75
N ALA A 14 46.07 6.42 2.08
CA ALA A 14 45.62 7.53 2.93
C ALA A 14 44.43 8.29 2.32
N GLN A 15 44.42 8.49 0.99
CA GLN A 15 43.31 9.15 0.29
C GLN A 15 41.99 8.37 0.30
N HIS A 16 42.00 7.06 0.56
CA HIS A 16 40.78 6.26 0.74
C HIS A 16 40.24 6.24 2.18
N HIS A 17 40.97 6.79 3.14
CA HIS A 17 40.49 7.07 4.51
C HIS A 17 40.18 8.55 4.74
N ALA A 18 39.80 9.26 3.67
CA ALA A 18 38.97 10.45 3.82
C ALA A 18 37.62 10.02 4.44
N CYS A 19 37.52 10.10 5.77
CA CYS A 19 36.22 10.08 6.43
C CYS A 19 35.36 11.18 5.78
N ASN A 20 34.33 10.77 5.05
CA ASN A 20 33.19 11.63 4.78
C ASN A 20 32.51 11.91 6.13
N LEU A 21 33.08 12.88 6.85
CA LEU A 21 32.37 13.64 7.88
C LEU A 21 31.10 14.12 7.21
N HIS A 22 30.01 13.40 7.49
CA HIS A 22 28.70 13.74 6.98
C HIS A 22 28.25 14.95 7.79
N VAL A 23 28.78 16.12 7.41
CA VAL A 23 28.35 17.42 7.90
C VAL A 23 26.91 17.55 7.42
N SER A 24 26.01 17.04 8.24
CA SER A 24 24.58 17.22 8.13
C SER A 24 24.34 18.72 8.26
N VAL A 25 24.34 19.41 7.11
CA VAL A 25 23.92 20.80 7.00
C VAL A 25 22.56 20.85 7.69
N SER A 26 22.51 21.45 8.87
CA SER A 26 21.34 21.46 9.74
C SER A 26 20.25 22.24 9.03
N ARG A 27 19.39 21.50 8.33
CA ARG A 27 18.20 22.08 7.71
C ARG A 27 17.32 22.52 8.88
N PRO A 28 17.00 23.82 9.02
CA PRO A 28 16.16 24.30 10.12
C PRO A 28 14.70 23.85 9.98
N GLU A 29 14.37 23.12 8.92
CA GLU A 29 13.05 22.59 8.64
C GLU A 29 13.11 21.29 7.82
N ALA A 30 12.14 20.40 8.07
CA ALA A 30 11.95 19.11 7.44
C ALA A 30 11.61 19.22 5.95
N VAL A 31 12.00 18.22 5.16
CA VAL A 31 11.54 18.09 3.78
C VAL A 31 10.07 17.69 3.77
N VAL A 32 9.19 18.63 3.40
CA VAL A 32 7.74 18.38 3.27
C VAL A 32 7.46 17.51 2.03
N ILE A 33 7.15 16.23 2.24
CA ILE A 33 6.89 15.26 1.17
C ILE A 33 5.53 15.57 0.52
N SER A 34 5.55 16.04 -0.72
CA SER A 34 4.33 16.27 -1.49
C SER A 34 3.77 14.96 -2.06
N GLY A 35 2.95 14.27 -1.28
CA GLY A 35 2.21 13.09 -1.75
C GLY A 35 1.33 13.39 -2.98
N LYS A 36 0.77 14.60 -3.09
CA LYS A 36 0.11 15.09 -4.32
C LYS A 36 0.99 15.05 -5.57
N LYS A 37 2.31 15.24 -5.45
CA LYS A 37 3.28 15.13 -6.56
C LYS A 37 3.57 13.67 -6.90
N LEU A 38 3.90 12.86 -5.88
CA LEU A 38 4.18 11.43 -6.04
C LEU A 38 2.98 10.67 -6.63
N ALA A 39 1.77 10.96 -6.14
CA ALA A 39 0.51 10.40 -6.63
C ALA A 39 0.19 10.79 -8.08
N ARG A 40 0.69 11.95 -8.57
CA ARG A 40 0.59 12.32 -9.97
C ARG A 40 1.55 11.46 -10.81
N GLN A 41 2.80 11.31 -10.39
CA GLN A 41 3.80 10.48 -11.08
C GLN A 41 3.29 9.04 -11.24
N ILE A 42 2.74 8.44 -10.18
CA ILE A 42 2.12 7.10 -10.23
C ILE A 42 0.96 7.04 -11.24
N ARG A 43 0.06 8.04 -11.28
CA ARG A 43 -1.03 8.04 -12.27
C ARG A 43 -0.52 8.24 -13.70
N ASP A 44 0.51 9.05 -13.89
CA ASP A 44 1.10 9.27 -15.21
C ASP A 44 1.85 8.02 -15.73
N GLU A 45 2.57 7.32 -14.85
CA GLU A 45 3.16 6.00 -15.09
C GLU A 45 2.07 4.96 -15.43
N THR A 46 1.01 4.88 -14.63
CA THR A 46 -0.09 3.91 -14.82
C THR A 46 -0.86 4.15 -16.12
N ARG A 47 -1.13 5.41 -16.48
CA ARG A 47 -1.81 5.76 -17.73
C ARG A 47 -1.05 5.23 -18.95
N VAL A 48 0.27 5.41 -18.97
CA VAL A 48 1.13 4.93 -20.07
C VAL A 48 1.10 3.40 -20.18
N ASP A 49 0.96 2.67 -19.06
CA ASP A 49 0.81 1.21 -19.11
C ASP A 49 -0.61 0.76 -19.54
N VAL A 50 -1.67 1.48 -19.15
CA VAL A 50 -3.04 1.27 -19.64
C VAL A 50 -3.15 1.56 -21.14
N GLU A 51 -2.48 2.60 -21.63
CA GLU A 51 -2.41 2.95 -23.05
C GLU A 51 -1.69 1.86 -23.87
N LYS A 52 -0.54 1.35 -23.40
CA LYS A 52 0.14 0.19 -24.02
C LYS A 52 -0.76 -1.05 -24.04
N TRP A 53 -1.44 -1.34 -22.93
CA TRP A 53 -2.31 -2.50 -22.77
C TRP A 53 -3.45 -2.52 -23.80
N ILE A 54 -4.12 -1.37 -23.97
CA ILE A 54 -5.19 -1.18 -24.96
C ILE A 54 -4.63 -1.21 -26.39
N SER A 55 -3.47 -0.60 -26.61
CA SER A 55 -2.79 -0.61 -27.93
C SER A 55 -2.36 -2.02 -28.36
N ALA A 56 -2.15 -2.93 -27.41
CA ALA A 56 -1.92 -4.35 -27.64
C ALA A 56 -3.23 -5.17 -27.85
N GLY A 57 -4.36 -4.51 -28.09
CA GLY A 57 -5.65 -5.14 -28.42
C GLY A 57 -6.47 -5.66 -27.23
N ASN A 58 -6.07 -5.37 -25.98
CA ASN A 58 -6.78 -5.86 -24.79
C ASN A 58 -7.97 -4.95 -24.42
N ARG A 59 -8.98 -5.52 -23.74
CA ARG A 59 -10.07 -4.75 -23.13
C ARG A 59 -9.51 -3.74 -22.13
N ARG A 60 -9.99 -2.50 -22.19
CA ARG A 60 -9.75 -1.43 -21.20
C ARG A 60 -10.13 -1.91 -19.78
N PRO A 61 -9.31 -1.69 -18.74
CA PRO A 61 -9.61 -2.13 -17.37
C PRO A 61 -10.93 -1.56 -16.82
N HIS A 62 -11.59 -2.31 -15.94
CA HIS A 62 -12.85 -1.93 -15.30
C HIS A 62 -12.85 -2.09 -13.77
N LEU A 63 -13.37 -1.09 -13.07
CA LEU A 63 -13.55 -1.05 -11.62
C LEU A 63 -15.03 -0.98 -11.24
N SER A 64 -15.54 -1.97 -10.52
CA SER A 64 -16.84 -1.87 -9.86
C SER A 64 -16.66 -1.44 -8.41
N VAL A 65 -17.23 -0.28 -8.04
CA VAL A 65 -17.23 0.21 -6.65
C VAL A 65 -18.63 0.08 -6.06
N VAL A 66 -18.79 -0.70 -5.00
CA VAL A 66 -20.03 -0.76 -4.21
C VAL A 66 -19.93 0.24 -3.05
N LEU A 67 -20.95 1.07 -2.89
CA LEU A 67 -21.08 2.03 -1.79
C LEU A 67 -22.44 1.84 -1.11
N VAL A 68 -22.42 1.62 0.20
CA VAL A 68 -23.60 1.41 1.04
C VAL A 68 -23.85 2.64 1.91
N GLY A 69 -25.02 3.25 1.78
CA GLY A 69 -25.45 4.40 2.58
C GLY A 69 -24.75 5.73 2.30
N ASP A 70 -25.32 6.81 2.84
CA ASP A 70 -25.08 8.19 2.38
C ASP A 70 -23.92 8.93 3.06
N ASN A 71 -22.90 8.21 3.56
CA ASN A 71 -21.80 8.81 4.32
C ASN A 71 -21.01 9.83 3.45
N PRO A 72 -21.00 11.14 3.78
CA PRO A 72 -20.37 12.16 2.93
C PRO A 72 -18.85 12.02 2.77
N ALA A 73 -18.19 11.33 3.71
CA ALA A 73 -16.77 10.99 3.57
C ALA A 73 -16.58 9.87 2.52
N SER A 74 -17.40 8.82 2.59
CA SER A 74 -17.39 7.69 1.65
C SER A 74 -17.71 8.14 0.22
N HIS A 75 -18.77 8.94 0.02
CA HIS A 75 -19.08 9.52 -1.31
C HIS A 75 -17.91 10.32 -1.89
N SER A 76 -17.31 11.21 -1.10
CA SER A 76 -16.17 12.01 -1.55
C SER A 76 -14.97 11.14 -1.91
N TYR A 77 -14.70 10.09 -1.13
CA TYR A 77 -13.59 9.17 -1.39
C TYR A 77 -13.82 8.27 -2.61
N VAL A 78 -15.04 7.76 -2.83
CA VAL A 78 -15.43 7.01 -4.03
C VAL A 78 -15.37 7.89 -5.28
N LEU A 79 -15.86 9.13 -5.22
CA LEU A 79 -15.72 10.09 -6.31
C LEU A 79 -14.26 10.38 -6.67
N ASN A 80 -13.38 10.48 -5.68
CA ASN A 80 -11.94 10.62 -5.94
C ASN A 80 -11.33 9.35 -6.58
N LYS A 81 -11.78 8.14 -6.20
CA LYS A 81 -11.38 6.87 -6.84
C LYS A 81 -11.82 6.80 -8.32
N THR A 82 -13.08 7.10 -8.63
CA THR A 82 -13.60 7.01 -10.01
C THR A 82 -13.03 8.10 -10.92
N LEU A 83 -12.88 9.34 -10.44
CA LEU A 83 -12.16 10.39 -11.17
C LEU A 83 -10.71 10.00 -11.44
N ALA A 84 -10.00 9.44 -10.46
CA ALA A 84 -8.62 8.99 -10.63
C ALA A 84 -8.47 7.81 -11.60
N ALA A 85 -9.50 6.97 -11.75
CA ALA A 85 -9.54 5.89 -12.73
C ALA A 85 -9.75 6.45 -14.16
N ALA A 86 -10.72 7.35 -14.33
CA ALA A 86 -10.96 8.04 -15.60
C ALA A 86 -9.73 8.85 -16.07
N ASP A 87 -9.07 9.55 -15.15
CA ASP A 87 -7.80 10.30 -15.34
C ASP A 87 -6.67 9.47 -16.00
N ILE A 88 -6.72 8.14 -15.89
CA ILE A 88 -5.72 7.21 -16.43
C ILE A 88 -6.29 6.23 -17.48
N GLY A 89 -7.50 6.50 -17.99
CA GLY A 89 -8.12 5.70 -19.04
C GLY A 89 -8.71 4.37 -18.57
N ILE A 90 -8.97 4.19 -17.28
CA ILE A 90 -9.71 3.06 -16.74
C ILE A 90 -11.22 3.39 -16.71
N THR A 91 -12.07 2.39 -16.95
CA THR A 91 -13.52 2.53 -16.77
C THR A 91 -13.93 2.17 -15.35
N SER A 92 -14.94 2.84 -14.80
CA SER A 92 -15.45 2.54 -13.47
C SER A 92 -16.95 2.78 -13.36
N GLU A 93 -17.64 1.90 -12.64
CA GLU A 93 -19.02 2.11 -12.18
C GLU A 93 -19.06 2.35 -10.66
N THR A 94 -20.15 2.95 -10.18
CA THR A 94 -20.45 3.04 -8.75
C THR A 94 -21.86 2.55 -8.51
N ILE A 95 -21.97 1.45 -7.79
CA ILE A 95 -23.22 0.77 -7.46
C ILE A 95 -23.60 1.24 -6.06
N LEU A 96 -24.63 2.10 -6.00
CA LEU A 96 -25.19 2.60 -4.76
C LEU A 96 -26.19 1.59 -4.20
N LYS A 97 -26.09 1.30 -2.90
CA LYS A 97 -27.09 0.56 -2.12
C LYS A 97 -27.52 1.42 -0.92
N PRO A 98 -28.79 1.39 -0.50
CA PRO A 98 -29.25 2.12 0.68
C PRO A 98 -28.58 1.57 1.94
N SER A 99 -28.56 2.35 3.02
CA SER A 99 -28.05 1.89 4.32
C SER A 99 -28.90 0.77 4.95
N SER A 100 -30.05 0.42 4.37
CA SER A 100 -30.94 -0.66 4.78
C SER A 100 -30.78 -1.94 3.96
N VAL A 101 -29.77 -2.04 3.08
CA VAL A 101 -29.47 -3.26 2.31
C VAL A 101 -29.16 -4.43 3.25
N SER A 102 -29.64 -5.63 2.94
CA SER A 102 -29.28 -6.83 3.72
C SER A 102 -27.85 -7.28 3.43
N GLU A 103 -27.29 -8.14 4.29
CA GLU A 103 -25.97 -8.73 4.03
C GLU A 103 -26.03 -9.71 2.84
N GLU A 104 -27.12 -10.46 2.72
CA GLU A 104 -27.42 -11.39 1.63
C GLU A 104 -27.52 -10.66 0.28
N GLU A 105 -28.29 -9.57 0.20
CA GLU A 105 -28.39 -8.72 -0.99
C GLU A 105 -27.03 -8.14 -1.44
N LEU A 106 -26.12 -7.92 -0.48
CA LEU A 106 -24.77 -7.42 -0.74
C LEU A 106 -23.82 -8.54 -1.17
N MET A 107 -23.96 -9.74 -0.59
CA MET A 107 -23.25 -10.96 -1.01
C MET A 107 -23.61 -11.37 -2.44
N GLU A 108 -24.91 -11.42 -2.79
CA GLU A 108 -25.37 -11.74 -4.15
C GLU A 108 -24.81 -10.75 -5.20
N LEU A 109 -24.78 -9.46 -4.85
CA LEU A 109 -24.18 -8.42 -5.69
C LEU A 109 -22.68 -8.66 -5.89
N ILE A 110 -21.96 -9.03 -4.81
CA ILE A 110 -20.53 -9.34 -4.87
C ILE A 110 -20.28 -10.59 -5.72
N ASP A 111 -21.09 -11.65 -5.62
CA ASP A 111 -20.90 -12.86 -6.41
C ASP A 111 -21.24 -12.70 -7.89
N LYS A 112 -22.22 -11.85 -8.21
CA LYS A 112 -22.47 -11.38 -9.57
C LYS A 112 -21.26 -10.62 -10.14
N LEU A 113 -20.67 -9.71 -9.35
CA LEU A 113 -19.50 -8.93 -9.75
C LEU A 113 -18.20 -9.74 -9.76
N ASN A 114 -18.09 -10.80 -8.94
CA ASN A 114 -17.04 -11.81 -9.00
C ASN A 114 -17.10 -12.59 -10.33
N SER A 115 -18.31 -12.99 -10.73
CA SER A 115 -18.55 -13.80 -11.93
C SER A 115 -18.39 -13.01 -13.23
N ASP A 116 -18.67 -11.71 -13.26
CA ASP A 116 -18.58 -10.91 -14.49
C ASP A 116 -17.13 -10.76 -14.98
N HIS A 117 -16.86 -11.27 -16.18
CA HIS A 117 -15.55 -11.21 -16.86
C HIS A 117 -15.18 -9.80 -17.36
N ARG A 118 -16.14 -8.86 -17.36
CA ARG A 118 -15.94 -7.44 -17.67
C ARG A 118 -15.38 -6.68 -16.48
N VAL A 119 -15.59 -7.16 -15.25
CA VAL A 119 -15.09 -6.56 -14.01
C VAL A 119 -13.70 -7.11 -13.68
N ASP A 120 -12.69 -6.24 -13.72
CA ASP A 120 -11.32 -6.60 -13.38
C ASP A 120 -11.07 -6.49 -11.88
N GLY A 121 -11.38 -5.33 -11.30
CA GLY A 121 -11.32 -5.09 -9.85
C GLY A 121 -12.69 -4.79 -9.25
N LEU A 122 -12.88 -5.25 -8.02
CA LEU A 122 -14.09 -5.05 -7.21
C LEU A 122 -13.68 -4.44 -5.88
N LEU A 123 -14.43 -3.43 -5.44
CA LEU A 123 -14.17 -2.67 -4.23
C LEU A 123 -15.47 -2.42 -3.48
N VAL A 124 -15.54 -2.76 -2.20
CA VAL A 124 -16.66 -2.39 -1.32
C VAL A 124 -16.17 -1.30 -0.37
N GLN A 125 -16.86 -0.15 -0.37
CA GLN A 125 -16.39 1.01 0.38
C GLN A 125 -16.80 0.97 1.86
N LEU A 126 -15.80 0.78 2.73
CA LEU A 126 -15.94 0.83 4.19
C LEU A 126 -16.01 2.28 4.73
N PRO A 127 -16.60 2.54 5.92
CA PRO A 127 -17.29 1.57 6.76
C PRO A 127 -18.67 1.18 6.20
N LEU A 128 -19.14 -0.02 6.55
CA LEU A 128 -20.51 -0.48 6.30
C LEU A 128 -21.44 -0.12 7.48
N PRO A 129 -22.77 -0.24 7.32
CA PRO A 129 -23.72 -0.20 8.44
C PRO A 129 -23.44 -1.29 9.49
N ASP A 130 -23.72 -1.00 10.76
CA ASP A 130 -23.37 -1.87 11.90
C ASP A 130 -24.04 -3.27 11.89
N HIS A 131 -25.06 -3.48 11.04
CA HIS A 131 -25.74 -4.77 10.88
C HIS A 131 -25.10 -5.70 9.83
N ILE A 132 -23.97 -5.30 9.21
CA ILE A 132 -23.26 -6.08 8.18
C ILE A 132 -21.83 -6.36 8.66
N ASP A 133 -21.40 -7.63 8.61
CA ASP A 133 -20.01 -8.01 8.90
C ASP A 133 -19.07 -7.64 7.75
N GLU A 134 -18.35 -6.52 7.93
CA GLU A 134 -17.26 -6.10 7.04
C GLU A 134 -16.25 -7.21 6.74
N ARG A 135 -16.02 -8.16 7.65
CA ARG A 135 -15.08 -9.27 7.45
C ARG A 135 -15.65 -10.33 6.51
N ARG A 136 -16.90 -10.74 6.66
CA ARG A 136 -17.60 -11.62 5.72
C ARG A 136 -17.65 -10.97 4.33
N ILE A 137 -18.05 -9.70 4.23
CA ILE A 137 -18.06 -8.94 2.97
C ILE A 137 -16.67 -8.82 2.32
N CYS A 138 -15.62 -8.47 3.07
CA CYS A 138 -14.25 -8.42 2.54
C CYS A 138 -13.73 -9.80 2.08
N ASN A 139 -14.22 -10.89 2.67
CA ASN A 139 -13.86 -12.26 2.29
C ASN A 139 -14.72 -12.82 1.15
N ALA A 140 -15.81 -12.15 0.75
CA ALA A 140 -16.60 -12.52 -0.42
C ALA A 140 -16.00 -11.98 -1.73
N VAL A 141 -15.28 -10.86 -1.69
CA VAL A 141 -14.61 -10.28 -2.87
C VAL A 141 -13.50 -11.21 -3.35
N CYS A 142 -13.60 -11.69 -4.60
CA CYS A 142 -12.63 -12.62 -5.19
C CYS A 142 -11.18 -12.11 -5.01
N PRO A 143 -10.22 -12.93 -4.50
CA PRO A 143 -8.85 -12.49 -4.23
C PRO A 143 -8.11 -11.88 -5.44
N ALA A 144 -8.50 -12.27 -6.65
CA ALA A 144 -7.94 -11.77 -7.90
C ALA A 144 -8.61 -10.48 -8.42
N LYS A 145 -9.67 -10.00 -7.75
CA LYS A 145 -10.36 -8.71 -8.00
C LYS A 145 -10.27 -7.73 -6.83
N ASP A 146 -9.95 -8.21 -5.63
CA ASP A 146 -9.76 -7.42 -4.40
C ASP A 146 -8.62 -6.38 -4.56
N VAL A 147 -8.98 -5.17 -5.01
CA VAL A 147 -8.03 -4.07 -5.25
C VAL A 147 -7.72 -3.23 -4.00
N ASP A 148 -8.53 -3.36 -2.93
CA ASP A 148 -8.24 -2.74 -1.62
C ASP A 148 -7.42 -3.70 -0.70
N GLY A 149 -7.19 -4.95 -1.10
CA GLY A 149 -6.27 -5.91 -0.47
C GLY A 149 -6.78 -6.50 0.86
N PHE A 150 -8.09 -6.47 1.09
CA PHE A 150 -8.70 -6.82 2.39
C PHE A 150 -9.12 -8.28 2.52
N HIS A 151 -9.18 -9.04 1.43
CA HIS A 151 -9.55 -10.47 1.47
C HIS A 151 -8.49 -11.27 2.24
N VAL A 152 -8.92 -12.21 3.11
CA VAL A 152 -8.03 -12.96 4.01
C VAL A 152 -6.83 -13.63 3.30
N VAL A 153 -7.00 -14.16 2.09
CA VAL A 153 -5.90 -14.72 1.27
C VAL A 153 -4.87 -13.67 0.83
N ASN A 154 -5.26 -12.42 0.51
CA ASN A 154 -4.32 -11.37 0.13
C ASN A 154 -3.54 -10.86 1.35
N VAL A 155 -4.21 -10.73 2.50
CA VAL A 155 -3.59 -10.42 3.79
C VAL A 155 -2.63 -11.55 4.22
N GLY A 156 -3.05 -12.81 4.11
CA GLY A 156 -2.22 -13.98 4.44
C GLY A 156 -0.95 -14.06 3.59
N ARG A 157 -1.07 -13.87 2.26
CA ARG A 157 0.08 -13.80 1.34
C ARG A 157 1.00 -12.62 1.66
N LEU A 158 0.45 -11.46 2.02
CA LEU A 158 1.25 -10.32 2.50
C LEU A 158 2.07 -10.69 3.75
N CYS A 159 1.47 -11.37 4.73
CA CYS A 159 2.15 -11.84 5.93
C CYS A 159 3.15 -13.00 5.70
N LEU A 160 3.17 -13.60 4.51
CA LEU A 160 4.07 -14.68 4.10
C LEU A 160 5.09 -14.23 3.03
N ASP A 161 5.22 -12.92 2.80
CA ASP A 161 6.10 -12.30 1.82
C ASP A 161 5.92 -12.78 0.35
N GLN A 162 4.69 -13.21 0.02
CA GLN A 162 4.28 -13.67 -1.30
C GLN A 162 3.62 -12.54 -2.11
N SER A 163 3.49 -12.71 -3.43
CA SER A 163 2.73 -11.78 -4.27
C SER A 163 1.25 -11.73 -3.89
N SER A 164 0.73 -10.55 -3.53
CA SER A 164 -0.70 -10.30 -3.31
C SER A 164 -1.10 -8.88 -3.69
N MET A 165 -2.41 -8.61 -3.69
CA MET A 165 -2.90 -7.23 -3.71
C MET A 165 -2.64 -6.59 -2.35
N LEU A 166 -1.77 -5.58 -2.34
CA LEU A 166 -1.41 -4.84 -1.14
C LEU A 166 -2.44 -3.74 -0.87
N PRO A 167 -2.89 -3.53 0.39
CA PRO A 167 -3.84 -2.47 0.67
C PRO A 167 -3.30 -1.08 0.34
N ALA A 168 -4.15 -0.25 -0.26
CA ALA A 168 -3.70 0.94 -1.00
C ALA A 168 -3.03 2.02 -0.13
N THR A 169 -3.45 2.18 1.13
CA THR A 169 -2.81 3.13 2.07
C THR A 169 -1.42 2.64 2.52
N PRO A 170 -1.26 1.40 3.03
CA PRO A 170 0.05 0.79 3.29
C PRO A 170 1.04 0.89 2.13
N TRP A 171 0.62 0.56 0.91
CA TRP A 171 1.48 0.67 -0.27
C TRP A 171 1.70 2.14 -0.69
N GLY A 172 0.75 3.04 -0.43
CA GLY A 172 0.96 4.49 -0.57
C GLY A 172 2.06 5.03 0.36
N VAL A 173 2.13 4.53 1.60
CA VAL A 173 3.21 4.81 2.57
C VAL A 173 4.55 4.22 2.09
N TRP A 174 4.53 3.00 1.55
CA TRP A 174 5.70 2.35 0.96
C TRP A 174 6.31 3.13 -0.21
N GLU A 175 5.48 3.57 -1.16
CA GLU A 175 5.92 4.38 -2.30
C GLU A 175 6.40 5.77 -1.85
N ILE A 176 5.83 6.37 -0.78
CA ILE A 176 6.38 7.59 -0.16
C ILE A 176 7.83 7.35 0.29
N ILE A 177 8.08 6.28 1.05
CA ILE A 177 9.41 5.96 1.60
C ILE A 177 10.41 5.74 0.47
N LYS A 178 10.11 4.81 -0.47
CA LYS A 178 10.98 4.48 -1.60
C LYS A 178 11.26 5.68 -2.51
N ARG A 179 10.22 6.39 -2.97
CA ARG A 179 10.39 7.49 -3.95
C ARG A 179 11.01 8.75 -3.34
N THR A 180 11.06 8.85 -2.02
CA THR A 180 11.82 9.89 -1.30
C THR A 180 13.26 9.46 -1.00
N GLY A 181 13.62 8.18 -1.21
CA GLY A 181 14.96 7.66 -0.94
C GLY A 181 15.25 7.46 0.56
N ILE A 182 14.22 7.29 1.38
CA ILE A 182 14.36 7.06 2.82
C ILE A 182 14.74 5.58 3.04
N PRO A 183 15.90 5.27 3.66
CA PRO A 183 16.31 3.89 3.88
C PRO A 183 15.52 3.24 5.02
N THR A 184 15.12 1.97 4.84
CA THR A 184 14.42 1.15 5.83
C THR A 184 15.30 0.07 6.46
N LEU A 185 16.24 -0.49 5.69
CA LEU A 185 17.07 -1.63 6.11
C LEU A 185 17.86 -1.31 7.38
N GLY A 186 17.63 -2.11 8.41
CA GLY A 186 18.26 -1.97 9.73
C GLY A 186 17.89 -0.67 10.45
N LYS A 187 16.74 -0.06 10.15
CA LYS A 187 16.24 1.16 10.81
C LYS A 187 15.15 0.87 11.84
N ASN A 188 15.06 1.71 12.85
CA ASN A 188 13.99 1.66 13.83
C ASN A 188 12.73 2.32 13.27
N VAL A 189 11.61 1.60 13.26
CA VAL A 189 10.32 2.08 12.76
C VAL A 189 9.28 1.97 13.87
N VAL A 190 8.51 3.03 14.13
CA VAL A 190 7.33 2.97 15.00
C VAL A 190 6.06 3.17 14.17
N VAL A 191 5.13 2.23 14.26
CA VAL A 191 3.79 2.33 13.67
C VAL A 191 2.78 2.55 14.79
N ALA A 192 2.32 3.79 14.93
CA ALA A 192 1.30 4.18 15.90
C ALA A 192 -0.09 3.93 15.32
N GLY A 193 -0.57 2.69 15.47
CA GLY A 193 -1.83 2.19 14.92
C GLY A 193 -1.73 0.70 14.56
N ARG A 194 -2.77 -0.08 14.88
CA ARG A 194 -2.83 -1.54 14.60
C ARG A 194 -4.05 -1.98 13.79
N SER A 195 -4.69 -1.08 13.06
CA SER A 195 -5.85 -1.42 12.24
C SER A 195 -5.51 -2.45 11.16
N LYS A 196 -6.48 -3.29 10.78
CA LYS A 196 -6.25 -4.39 9.83
C LYS A 196 -6.06 -3.91 8.38
N ASN A 197 -6.54 -2.69 8.06
CA ASN A 197 -6.45 -2.05 6.75
C ASN A 197 -5.25 -1.11 6.56
N VAL A 198 -4.63 -0.65 7.66
CA VAL A 198 -3.54 0.36 7.61
C VAL A 198 -2.37 -0.05 8.50
N GLY A 199 -2.53 -0.03 9.83
CA GLY A 199 -1.41 -0.18 10.76
C GLY A 199 -0.69 -1.52 10.69
N MET A 200 -1.44 -2.63 10.70
CA MET A 200 -0.85 -3.97 10.62
C MET A 200 -0.14 -4.21 9.27
N PRO A 201 -0.76 -3.96 8.09
CA PRO A 201 -0.09 -4.14 6.81
C PRO A 201 1.17 -3.26 6.63
N ILE A 202 1.16 -2.01 7.14
CA ILE A 202 2.35 -1.14 7.12
C ILE A 202 3.51 -1.79 7.88
N ALA A 203 3.24 -2.37 9.05
CA ALA A 203 4.27 -3.05 9.84
C ALA A 203 4.81 -4.29 9.11
N MET A 204 3.93 -5.13 8.53
CA MET A 204 4.33 -6.35 7.82
C MET A 204 5.20 -6.03 6.59
N LEU A 205 4.86 -4.99 5.83
CA LEU A 205 5.70 -4.53 4.72
C LEU A 205 7.09 -4.11 5.20
N LEU A 206 7.17 -3.33 6.29
CA LEU A 206 8.43 -2.72 6.72
C LEU A 206 9.40 -3.67 7.42
N HIS A 207 8.95 -4.69 8.15
CA HIS A 207 9.86 -5.57 8.90
C HIS A 207 10.39 -6.80 8.12
N THR A 208 9.83 -7.10 6.96
CA THR A 208 10.07 -8.37 6.24
C THR A 208 11.32 -8.33 5.37
N ASP A 209 11.84 -9.49 4.94
CA ASP A 209 13.13 -9.59 4.21
C ASP A 209 13.01 -8.97 2.80
N GLY A 210 13.93 -8.06 2.45
CA GLY A 210 14.03 -7.45 1.12
C GLY A 210 14.32 -8.43 -0.03
N ARG A 211 14.56 -9.71 0.25
CA ARG A 211 14.90 -10.78 -0.71
C ARG A 211 13.77 -11.77 -1.00
N HIS A 212 12.65 -11.69 -0.26
CA HIS A 212 11.50 -12.55 -0.50
C HIS A 212 10.72 -12.16 -1.77
N GLU A 213 9.79 -13.03 -2.21
CA GLU A 213 9.07 -12.93 -3.49
C GLU A 213 8.42 -11.55 -3.68
N ARG A 214 7.80 -11.04 -2.62
CA ARG A 214 7.46 -9.63 -2.42
C ARG A 214 8.51 -9.02 -1.50
N PRO A 215 9.46 -8.19 -2.00
CA PRO A 215 10.50 -7.59 -1.17
C PRO A 215 9.93 -6.79 0.01
N GLY A 216 10.40 -7.13 1.21
CA GLY A 216 10.16 -6.37 2.43
C GLY A 216 11.13 -5.21 2.63
N GLY A 217 11.19 -4.69 3.86
CA GLY A 217 11.87 -3.45 4.21
C GLY A 217 13.08 -3.60 5.12
N ASP A 218 13.33 -4.81 5.66
CA ASP A 218 14.42 -5.14 6.57
C ASP A 218 14.52 -4.24 7.84
N ALA A 219 13.41 -3.64 8.27
CA ALA A 219 13.38 -2.69 9.39
C ALA A 219 13.00 -3.33 10.74
N THR A 220 13.51 -2.76 11.83
CA THR A 220 13.08 -3.14 13.19
C THR A 220 11.82 -2.36 13.54
N VAL A 221 10.65 -2.97 13.33
CA VAL A 221 9.33 -2.33 13.52
C VAL A 221 8.76 -2.60 14.91
N THR A 222 8.33 -1.54 15.59
CA THR A 222 7.51 -1.60 16.81
C THR A 222 6.09 -1.09 16.53
N ILE A 223 5.08 -1.84 16.94
CA ILE A 223 3.66 -1.48 16.75
C ILE A 223 3.10 -0.98 18.08
N SER A 224 2.53 0.22 18.09
CA SER A 224 1.83 0.80 19.24
C SER A 224 0.34 1.06 18.94
N HIS A 225 -0.46 1.22 19.99
CA HIS A 225 -1.92 1.17 19.90
C HIS A 225 -2.61 1.76 21.14
N ARG A 226 -3.95 1.79 21.19
CA ARG A 226 -4.75 2.37 22.29
C ARG A 226 -4.41 1.93 23.73
N TYR A 227 -3.78 0.77 23.93
CA TYR A 227 -3.31 0.30 25.24
C TYR A 227 -1.80 0.52 25.49
N THR A 228 -1.11 1.28 24.63
CA THR A 228 0.29 1.68 24.84
C THR A 228 0.31 2.99 25.63
N PRO A 229 0.89 3.04 26.84
CA PRO A 229 1.03 4.30 27.59
C PRO A 229 1.78 5.36 26.80
N LYS A 230 1.49 6.65 27.03
CA LYS A 230 2.11 7.75 26.26
C LYS A 230 3.62 7.81 26.50
N GLU A 231 4.05 7.39 27.68
CA GLU A 231 5.42 7.31 28.15
C GLU A 231 6.19 6.27 27.34
N GLN A 232 5.60 5.08 27.14
CA GLN A 232 6.13 4.00 26.30
C GLN A 232 6.15 4.40 24.82
N LEU A 233 5.08 5.03 24.33
CA LEU A 233 5.04 5.58 22.98
C LEU A 233 6.18 6.58 22.75
N CYS A 234 6.40 7.50 23.70
CA CYS A 234 7.46 8.50 23.67
C CYS A 234 8.87 7.88 23.73
N GLN A 235 9.09 6.85 24.56
CA GLN A 235 10.35 6.11 24.60
C GLN A 235 10.68 5.47 23.25
N HIS A 236 9.70 4.82 22.60
CA HIS A 236 9.91 4.14 21.33
C HIS A 236 10.07 5.14 20.16
N THR A 237 9.30 6.22 20.10
CA THR A 237 9.42 7.23 19.04
C THR A 237 10.73 8.03 19.13
N LYS A 238 11.30 8.20 20.34
CA LYS A 238 12.59 8.89 20.53
C LYS A 238 13.79 8.15 19.93
N ILE A 239 13.68 6.84 19.72
CA ILE A 239 14.72 6.02 19.08
C ILE A 239 14.43 5.67 17.60
N ALA A 240 13.26 6.06 17.09
CA ALA A 240 12.81 5.73 15.74
C ALA A 240 13.50 6.59 14.66
N ASP A 241 13.94 5.96 13.58
CA ASP A 241 14.36 6.65 12.35
C ASP A 241 13.15 7.02 11.47
N ILE A 242 12.09 6.21 11.53
CA ILE A 242 10.82 6.44 10.81
C ILE A 242 9.65 6.29 11.79
N ILE A 243 8.73 7.25 11.81
CA ILE A 243 7.50 7.21 12.61
C ILE A 243 6.31 7.31 11.66
N ILE A 244 5.36 6.39 11.82
CA ILE A 244 4.16 6.31 10.98
C ILE A 244 2.93 6.41 11.89
N ALA A 245 2.22 7.53 11.81
CA ALA A 245 1.06 7.83 12.64
C ALA A 245 -0.23 7.45 11.90
N ALA A 246 -0.98 6.49 12.44
CA ALA A 246 -2.17 5.89 11.84
C ALA A 246 -3.20 5.51 12.93
N ALA A 247 -3.40 6.42 13.88
CA ALA A 247 -4.20 6.23 15.09
C ALA A 247 -5.57 6.96 15.04
N GLY A 248 -5.67 8.07 14.31
CA GLY A 248 -6.88 8.91 14.29
C GLY A 248 -7.02 9.78 15.54
N ILE A 249 -5.92 10.39 15.99
CA ILE A 249 -5.83 11.20 17.21
C ILE A 249 -4.98 12.45 16.91
N PRO A 250 -5.59 13.65 16.83
CA PRO A 250 -4.86 14.90 16.57
C PRO A 250 -3.74 15.17 17.59
N ASN A 251 -2.57 15.58 17.08
CA ASN A 251 -1.39 15.92 17.89
C ASN A 251 -0.92 14.80 18.84
N LEU A 252 -1.13 13.53 18.48
CA LEU A 252 -0.60 12.36 19.19
C LEU A 252 0.93 12.33 19.18
N ILE A 253 1.55 12.74 18.07
CA ILE A 253 3.00 12.79 17.88
C ILE A 253 3.49 14.25 17.90
N THR A 254 4.30 14.59 18.90
CA THR A 254 4.82 15.95 19.15
C THR A 254 6.35 16.04 19.01
N ALA A 255 6.88 17.26 18.94
CA ALA A 255 8.31 17.50 18.65
C ALA A 255 9.29 16.96 19.71
N ASP A 256 8.88 16.82 20.97
CA ASP A 256 9.66 16.20 22.04
C ASP A 256 9.79 14.67 21.85
N MET A 257 8.79 14.03 21.23
CA MET A 257 8.69 12.59 21.06
C MET A 257 9.54 12.04 19.92
N ILE A 258 9.90 12.85 18.92
CA ILE A 258 10.63 12.37 17.75
C ILE A 258 12.16 12.46 17.90
N LYS A 259 12.89 11.58 17.23
CA LYS A 259 14.34 11.70 16.99
C LYS A 259 14.63 12.84 16.00
N GLU A 260 15.76 13.53 16.16
CA GLU A 260 16.21 14.53 15.17
C GLU A 260 16.58 13.85 13.84
N GLY A 261 16.18 14.46 12.72
CA GLY A 261 16.39 13.92 11.38
C GLY A 261 15.46 12.77 10.99
N ALA A 262 14.55 12.32 11.86
CA ALA A 262 13.60 11.24 11.57
C ALA A 262 12.65 11.55 10.41
N ALA A 263 12.16 10.51 9.74
CA ALA A 263 11.08 10.63 8.76
C ALA A 263 9.72 10.41 9.44
N VAL A 264 8.79 11.37 9.31
CA VAL A 264 7.46 11.29 9.93
C VAL A 264 6.38 11.23 8.86
N ILE A 265 5.64 10.13 8.83
CA ILE A 265 4.56 9.86 7.88
C ILE A 265 3.23 9.86 8.62
N ASP A 266 2.43 10.88 8.34
CA ASP A 266 1.12 11.11 8.91
C ASP A 266 0.05 10.55 7.97
N VAL A 267 -0.55 9.43 8.39
CA VAL A 267 -1.65 8.73 7.74
C VAL A 267 -3.01 9.18 8.32
N GLY A 268 -3.00 9.87 9.47
CA GLY A 268 -4.19 10.33 10.17
C GLY A 268 -5.04 11.28 9.33
N ILE A 269 -6.37 11.16 9.45
CA ILE A 269 -7.33 12.06 8.81
C ILE A 269 -8.43 12.39 9.82
N ASN A 270 -8.22 13.45 10.58
CA ASN A 270 -9.09 13.92 11.64
C ASN A 270 -9.83 15.19 11.19
N ARG A 271 -11.16 15.23 11.36
CA ARG A 271 -11.93 16.47 11.19
C ARG A 271 -11.96 17.23 12.51
N ILE A 272 -11.48 18.47 12.49
CA ILE A 272 -11.63 19.43 13.59
C ILE A 272 -12.38 20.67 13.09
N GLN A 273 -13.12 21.33 13.96
CA GLN A 273 -13.60 22.68 13.65
C GLN A 273 -12.49 23.69 13.92
N ASP A 274 -12.20 24.53 12.92
CA ASP A 274 -11.33 25.70 13.05
C ASP A 274 -12.01 26.72 13.99
N PRO A 275 -11.44 27.01 15.17
CA PRO A 275 -12.07 27.90 16.16
C PRO A 275 -12.11 29.37 15.71
N VAL A 276 -11.33 29.76 14.70
CA VAL A 276 -11.28 31.12 14.15
C VAL A 276 -12.25 31.30 12.98
N THR A 277 -12.44 30.26 12.15
CA THR A 277 -13.30 30.37 10.95
C THR A 277 -14.64 29.64 11.05
N GLY A 278 -14.85 28.78 12.05
CA GLY A 278 -16.08 28.00 12.25
C GLY A 278 -16.31 26.98 11.13
N LYS A 279 -15.24 26.34 10.66
CA LYS A 279 -15.26 25.40 9.53
C LYS A 279 -14.52 24.12 9.83
N ASP A 280 -15.02 23.01 9.32
CA ASP A 280 -14.27 21.76 9.23
C ASP A 280 -12.92 21.96 8.53
N ARG A 281 -11.85 21.55 9.20
CA ARG A 281 -10.50 21.39 8.67
C ARG A 281 -10.05 19.95 8.87
N LEU A 282 -9.35 19.41 7.88
CA LEU A 282 -8.60 18.17 8.04
C LEU A 282 -7.23 18.47 8.67
N VAL A 283 -6.89 17.72 9.71
CA VAL A 283 -5.56 17.60 10.32
C VAL A 283 -5.20 16.13 10.45
N GLY A 284 -3.91 15.82 10.61
CA GLY A 284 -3.46 14.46 10.84
C GLY A 284 -3.30 14.13 12.32
N ASP A 285 -2.46 13.13 12.60
CA ASP A 285 -2.13 12.69 13.95
C ASP A 285 -0.87 13.39 14.53
N VAL A 286 -0.16 14.15 13.70
CA VAL A 286 1.13 14.78 14.05
C VAL A 286 0.95 16.29 14.28
N ASP A 287 1.60 16.85 15.31
CA ASP A 287 1.84 18.29 15.39
C ASP A 287 2.82 18.71 14.29
N PHE A 288 2.29 19.00 13.11
CA PHE A 288 3.07 19.37 11.94
C PHE A 288 3.97 20.60 12.18
N GLU A 289 3.54 21.55 13.02
CA GLU A 289 4.22 22.84 13.23
C GLU A 289 5.39 22.78 14.22
N GLY A 290 5.32 21.91 15.22
CA GLY A 290 6.46 21.53 16.04
C GLY A 290 7.38 20.54 15.32
N VAL A 291 6.81 19.43 14.81
CA VAL A 291 7.59 18.30 14.28
C VAL A 291 8.37 18.66 13.02
N ARG A 292 7.88 19.58 12.17
CA ARG A 292 8.64 20.06 10.99
C ARG A 292 9.96 20.76 11.31
N LYS A 293 10.22 21.15 12.57
CA LYS A 293 11.46 21.82 12.99
C LYS A 293 12.57 20.85 13.43
N LYS A 294 12.28 19.55 13.45
CA LYS A 294 13.18 18.51 14.01
C LYS A 294 13.22 17.22 13.18
N ALA A 295 12.15 16.90 12.46
CA ALA A 295 12.15 15.81 11.48
C ALA A 295 13.06 16.13 10.29
N GLY A 296 13.65 15.11 9.67
CA GLY A 296 14.33 15.26 8.37
C GLY A 296 13.34 15.28 7.21
N TYR A 297 12.23 14.54 7.34
CA TYR A 297 11.14 14.45 6.37
C TYR A 297 9.78 14.45 7.08
N ILE A 298 8.78 15.10 6.50
CA ILE A 298 7.41 15.10 7.04
C ILE A 298 6.36 15.09 5.92
N THR A 299 5.29 14.31 6.06
CA THR A 299 4.14 14.38 5.13
C THR A 299 3.06 15.34 5.67
N PRO A 300 2.49 16.27 4.86
CA PRO A 300 1.45 17.18 5.32
C PRO A 300 0.05 16.55 5.25
N VAL A 301 -0.81 16.85 6.22
CA VAL A 301 -2.25 16.53 6.13
C VAL A 301 -3.07 17.82 5.98
N PRO A 302 -3.91 17.97 4.93
CA PRO A 302 -4.07 17.09 3.77
C PRO A 302 -3.04 17.32 2.66
N GLY A 303 -2.48 16.25 2.08
CA GLY A 303 -1.62 16.32 0.89
C GLY A 303 -0.50 15.29 0.79
N GLY A 304 -0.23 14.57 1.88
CA GLY A 304 0.66 13.43 1.98
C GLY A 304 -0.01 12.12 1.56
N VAL A 305 -0.37 11.27 2.52
CA VAL A 305 -0.75 9.87 2.26
C VAL A 305 -2.07 9.72 1.50
N GLY A 306 -3.13 10.47 1.83
CA GLY A 306 -4.44 10.32 1.19
C GLY A 306 -4.43 10.35 -0.37
N PRO A 307 -3.78 11.34 -1.01
CA PRO A 307 -3.56 11.33 -2.46
C PRO A 307 -2.81 10.10 -3.00
N MET A 308 -1.88 9.53 -2.24
CA MET A 308 -1.18 8.30 -2.61
C MET A 308 -2.13 7.11 -2.59
N THR A 309 -2.94 6.95 -1.54
CA THR A 309 -3.93 5.86 -1.46
C THR A 309 -4.81 5.79 -2.70
N VAL A 310 -5.33 6.93 -3.17
CA VAL A 310 -6.18 6.99 -4.38
C VAL A 310 -5.39 6.60 -5.64
N ALA A 311 -4.13 7.06 -5.78
CA ALA A 311 -3.28 6.70 -6.91
C ALA A 311 -2.85 5.22 -6.90
N ILE A 312 -2.68 4.61 -5.72
CA ILE A 312 -2.36 3.19 -5.58
C ILE A 312 -3.58 2.31 -5.88
N ALA A 313 -4.77 2.66 -5.40
CA ALA A 313 -5.98 1.86 -5.65
C ALA A 313 -6.24 1.66 -7.16
N VAL A 314 -6.02 2.70 -7.97
CA VAL A 314 -6.14 2.61 -9.44
C VAL A 314 -4.93 1.94 -10.12
N PHE A 315 -3.77 1.89 -9.46
CA PHE A 315 -2.59 1.13 -9.91
C PHE A 315 -2.72 -0.38 -9.63
N CYS A 316 -3.24 -0.78 -8.46
CA CYS A 316 -3.56 -2.18 -8.13
C CYS A 316 -4.42 -2.82 -9.22
N LEU A 317 -5.45 -2.09 -9.68
CA LEU A 317 -6.34 -2.50 -10.76
C LEU A 317 -5.66 -2.72 -12.11
N ASN A 318 -4.68 -1.88 -12.46
CA ASN A 318 -3.86 -2.10 -13.66
C ASN A 318 -3.09 -3.43 -13.54
N LEU A 319 -2.49 -3.69 -12.37
CA LEU A 319 -1.77 -4.94 -12.10
C LEU A 319 -2.67 -6.18 -12.10
N VAL A 320 -3.89 -6.10 -11.56
CA VAL A 320 -4.93 -7.16 -11.68
C VAL A 320 -5.13 -7.51 -13.15
N THR A 321 -5.39 -6.50 -13.98
CA THR A 321 -5.74 -6.68 -15.40
C THR A 321 -4.56 -7.28 -16.17
N MET A 322 -3.36 -6.71 -16.00
CA MET A 322 -2.13 -7.20 -16.64
C MET A 322 -1.72 -8.62 -16.18
N GLY A 323 -1.97 -8.96 -14.91
CA GLY A 323 -1.71 -10.30 -14.37
C GLY A 323 -2.59 -11.38 -15.01
N ARG A 324 -3.88 -11.08 -15.26
CA ARG A 324 -4.86 -12.04 -15.77
C ARG A 324 -4.65 -12.43 -17.25
N SER A 325 -4.05 -11.58 -18.09
CA SER A 325 -3.59 -12.03 -19.43
C SER A 325 -2.29 -12.83 -19.37
N ARG A 326 -1.38 -12.57 -18.42
CA ARG A 326 -0.13 -13.35 -18.28
C ARG A 326 -0.35 -14.80 -17.87
N SER A 327 -1.44 -15.12 -17.18
CA SER A 327 -1.87 -16.51 -16.94
C SER A 327 -2.59 -17.11 -18.16
N ARG A 328 -3.50 -16.37 -18.80
CA ARG A 328 -4.20 -16.81 -20.03
C ARG A 328 -3.24 -17.07 -21.21
N SER A 329 -2.13 -16.34 -21.31
CA SER A 329 -1.10 -16.58 -22.34
C SER A 329 -0.13 -17.72 -21.98
N ARG A 330 -0.32 -18.40 -20.85
CA ARG A 330 0.52 -19.53 -20.38
C ARG A 330 -0.20 -20.87 -20.35
N SER A 331 -1.50 -20.93 -20.62
CA SER A 331 -2.20 -22.20 -20.85
C SER A 331 -1.82 -22.78 -22.22
N PRO A 332 -1.21 -23.97 -22.31
CA PRO A 332 -0.84 -24.55 -23.59
C PRO A 332 -2.09 -25.01 -24.36
N VAL A 333 -2.36 -24.39 -25.51
CA VAL A 333 -3.42 -24.82 -26.42
C VAL A 333 -2.95 -26.08 -27.16
N SER A 334 -3.12 -27.24 -26.53
CA SER A 334 -2.80 -28.55 -27.12
C SER A 334 -3.86 -28.95 -28.15
N SER A 335 -3.84 -28.32 -29.32
CA SER A 335 -4.68 -28.72 -30.46
C SER A 335 -4.28 -30.11 -30.95
N VAL A 336 -4.96 -31.16 -30.46
CA VAL A 336 -4.69 -32.57 -30.81
C VAL A 336 -5.12 -32.85 -32.25
N ARG A 337 -4.27 -32.49 -33.22
CA ARG A 337 -4.39 -32.98 -34.60
C ARG A 337 -4.04 -34.47 -34.63
N ARG A 338 -5.07 -35.32 -34.66
CA ARG A 338 -4.92 -36.73 -35.04
C ARG A 338 -4.31 -36.81 -36.45
N ARG A 339 -3.06 -37.26 -36.52
CA ARG A 339 -2.50 -37.98 -37.66
C ARG A 339 -1.84 -39.22 -37.10
N GLY A 340 -2.31 -40.40 -37.52
CA GLY A 340 -1.50 -41.60 -37.34
C GLY A 340 -0.37 -41.59 -38.36
N ASN A 341 0.73 -42.28 -38.06
CA ASN A 341 1.12 -43.34 -38.98
C ASN A 341 1.77 -44.54 -38.29
N GLU A 342 1.90 -45.58 -39.10
CA GLU A 342 2.22 -46.99 -38.86
C GLU A 342 3.35 -47.37 -37.88
N ARG A 343 3.18 -48.61 -37.39
CA ARG A 343 4.19 -49.43 -36.72
C ARG A 343 5.46 -49.57 -37.56
N ARG A 344 6.64 -49.38 -36.96
CA ARG A 344 7.81 -50.30 -37.01
C ARG A 344 9.05 -49.69 -36.35
N SER A 345 9.50 -50.25 -35.22
CA SER A 345 10.81 -50.93 -35.12
C SER A 345 10.93 -51.67 -33.79
N SER A 346 11.95 -52.53 -33.65
CA SER A 346 12.02 -53.59 -32.63
C SER A 346 12.98 -53.33 -31.46
N LYS A 347 12.57 -53.83 -30.30
CA LYS A 347 13.34 -54.05 -29.06
C LYS A 347 14.85 -54.37 -29.24
N LYS A 348 15.69 -53.65 -28.49
CA LYS A 348 16.72 -54.15 -27.51
C LYS A 348 17.32 -52.90 -26.83
N CYS A 349 17.52 -52.81 -25.51
CA CYS A 349 18.29 -53.63 -24.55
C CYS A 349 19.81 -53.62 -24.86
N ARG A 350 20.72 -53.43 -23.89
CA ARG A 350 20.60 -53.18 -22.43
C ARG A 350 21.98 -52.84 -21.85
N ARG A 351 22.07 -51.88 -20.90
CA ARG A 351 23.25 -51.64 -20.02
C ARG A 351 24.53 -51.23 -20.80
N SER A 352 25.64 -50.76 -20.23
CA SER A 352 26.09 -50.68 -18.83
C SER A 352 26.81 -49.35 -18.52
N SER A 353 26.72 -48.94 -17.25
CA SER A 353 27.79 -48.47 -16.35
C SER A 353 29.25 -48.80 -16.75
N SER A 354 30.29 -48.04 -16.38
CA SER A 354 30.39 -46.94 -15.37
C SER A 354 31.64 -46.04 -15.54
N SER A 355 31.67 -44.97 -14.71
CA SER A 355 32.83 -44.47 -13.94
C SER A 355 34.11 -43.92 -14.62
N SER A 356 34.41 -42.65 -14.28
CA SER A 356 35.75 -42.09 -13.90
C SER A 356 36.91 -42.07 -14.90
N SER A 357 37.87 -41.12 -14.88
CA SER A 357 37.99 -39.79 -14.24
C SER A 357 39.29 -39.12 -14.72
N SER A 358 39.46 -37.80 -14.51
CA SER A 358 40.73 -37.04 -14.65
C SER A 358 41.38 -37.01 -16.06
N SER A 359 42.21 -36.03 -16.44
CA SER A 359 42.45 -34.66 -15.94
C SER A 359 43.20 -33.83 -17.00
N SER A 360 43.40 -32.52 -16.72
CA SER A 360 44.55 -31.69 -17.12
C SER A 360 44.92 -31.48 -18.61
N SER A 361 44.95 -30.20 -19.02
CA SER A 361 45.82 -29.58 -20.05
C SER A 361 45.76 -30.11 -21.51
N GLU A 362 45.91 -29.31 -22.57
CA GLU A 362 46.65 -28.06 -22.76
C GLU A 362 45.91 -27.04 -23.67
N SER A 363 46.52 -25.86 -23.85
CA SER A 363 46.25 -24.94 -24.96
C SER A 363 47.48 -24.85 -25.87
N PRO A 364 47.30 -24.75 -27.19
CA PRO A 364 48.12 -23.81 -27.97
C PRO A 364 47.29 -22.76 -28.71
N SER A 365 47.99 -21.80 -29.30
CA SER A 365 47.43 -20.55 -29.86
C SER A 365 47.73 -20.39 -31.36
N ARG A 366 47.28 -19.27 -31.97
CA ARG A 366 47.77 -18.65 -33.23
C ARG A 366 47.31 -19.29 -34.57
N GLN A 367 47.27 -18.58 -35.70
CA GLN A 367 47.03 -17.14 -36.03
C GLN A 367 46.88 -16.93 -37.56
N LYS A 368 46.01 -15.99 -38.01
CA LYS A 368 46.02 -15.29 -39.33
C LYS A 368 45.82 -16.21 -40.57
N LYS A 369 45.61 -15.79 -41.84
CA LYS A 369 45.50 -14.49 -42.58
C LYS A 369 44.14 -14.49 -43.34
N GLN A 370 43.47 -13.42 -43.81
CA GLN A 370 43.78 -12.05 -44.30
C GLN A 370 44.03 -11.91 -45.82
N VAL A 371 43.03 -11.39 -46.56
CA VAL A 371 43.05 -10.56 -47.82
C VAL A 371 41.76 -9.71 -47.76
N HIS A 372 41.73 -8.36 -47.75
CA HIS A 372 41.83 -7.35 -48.84
C HIS A 372 40.78 -7.51 -49.98
N VAL A 373 40.21 -6.47 -50.61
CA VAL A 373 40.69 -5.15 -51.12
C VAL A 373 39.56 -4.08 -50.95
N SER A 374 39.81 -2.87 -50.38
CA SER A 374 39.96 -1.52 -51.00
C SER A 374 38.78 -0.99 -51.85
N SER A 375 38.41 0.30 -51.96
CA SER A 375 38.90 1.61 -51.43
C SER A 375 37.66 2.52 -51.14
N LYS A 376 37.56 3.87 -50.96
CA LYS A 376 38.31 5.17 -50.96
C LYS A 376 37.33 6.16 -50.23
N SER A 377 37.53 7.43 -49.83
CA SER A 377 38.62 8.43 -49.64
C SER A 377 38.09 9.43 -48.55
N GLN A 378 38.89 10.14 -47.74
CA GLN A 378 39.49 11.49 -47.95
C GLN A 378 38.63 12.50 -48.75
N SER A 379 38.51 13.78 -48.37
CA SER A 379 39.17 14.64 -47.35
C SER A 379 38.13 15.42 -46.48
N ALA A 380 38.38 16.43 -45.62
CA ALA A 380 39.54 17.28 -45.28
C ALA A 380 39.55 17.70 -43.78
N GLU A 381 40.12 18.87 -43.41
CA GLU A 381 40.52 19.21 -42.03
C GLU A 381 40.53 20.75 -41.72
N GLN A 382 40.64 21.13 -40.42
CA GLN A 382 41.05 22.46 -39.90
C GLN A 382 40.05 23.64 -40.11
N ARG A 383 39.98 24.75 -39.35
CA ARG A 383 40.76 25.42 -38.24
C ARG A 383 39.71 26.17 -37.33
N SER A 384 39.96 26.82 -36.19
CA SER A 384 41.12 27.05 -35.28
C SER A 384 40.64 27.60 -33.92
N GLU A 385 41.47 27.53 -32.87
CA GLU A 385 41.22 28.15 -31.54
C GLU A 385 41.65 29.65 -31.43
N LYS A 386 41.08 30.43 -30.49
CA LYS A 386 41.77 30.93 -29.26
C LYS A 386 41.05 32.06 -28.48
N LYS A 387 41.05 31.90 -27.14
CA LYS A 387 41.24 32.86 -26.00
C LYS A 387 40.60 34.29 -26.00
N LYS A 388 40.52 35.05 -24.88
CA LYS A 388 40.28 34.89 -23.41
C LYS A 388 40.62 36.26 -22.76
N GLN A 389 40.00 36.61 -21.61
CA GLN A 389 40.39 37.73 -20.70
C GLN A 389 40.03 39.17 -21.17
N LYS A 390 39.93 40.22 -20.32
CA LYS A 390 39.67 40.43 -18.85
C LYS A 390 39.66 41.96 -18.57
N ARG A 391 39.26 42.38 -17.34
CA ARG A 391 39.35 43.75 -16.71
C ARG A 391 38.01 44.52 -16.82
N LYS A 392 37.43 45.05 -15.73
CA LYS A 392 37.83 46.18 -14.83
C LYS A 392 37.77 47.52 -15.61
N ARG A 393 37.28 48.64 -15.05
CA ARG A 393 36.61 48.96 -13.75
C ARG A 393 36.07 50.41 -13.87
N ASP A 394 35.18 50.83 -12.96
CA ASP A 394 34.88 52.26 -12.65
C ASP A 394 34.27 53.06 -13.85
N SER A 395 33.63 54.24 -13.75
CA SER A 395 33.01 54.99 -12.64
C SER A 395 31.91 55.96 -13.16
N SER A 396 31.07 56.43 -12.24
CA SER A 396 30.29 57.70 -12.21
C SER A 396 30.27 58.70 -13.41
N SER A 397 29.08 59.27 -13.68
CA SER A 397 28.77 60.70 -14.03
C SER A 397 29.50 61.43 -15.18
N SER A 398 28.88 62.29 -16.01
CA SER A 398 27.47 62.74 -16.10
C SER A 398 27.23 63.58 -17.39
N SER A 399 25.95 63.91 -17.65
CA SER A 399 25.44 65.16 -18.27
C SER A 399 25.94 65.66 -19.65
N SER A 400 24.97 65.77 -20.60
CA SER A 400 24.85 66.76 -21.71
C SER A 400 25.96 66.87 -22.77
N SER A 401 25.70 67.14 -24.06
CA SER A 401 24.44 67.25 -24.84
C SER A 401 24.80 67.07 -26.33
N SER A 402 23.95 66.56 -27.22
CA SER A 402 22.86 67.33 -27.88
C SER A 402 22.10 66.46 -28.93
N SER A 403 21.13 67.07 -29.61
CA SER A 403 20.39 66.70 -30.85
C SER A 403 20.95 65.57 -31.78
N SER A 404 20.14 64.79 -32.51
CA SER A 404 18.66 64.72 -32.62
C SER A 404 18.16 63.46 -33.40
N SER A 405 16.84 63.37 -33.64
CA SER A 405 16.11 62.49 -34.59
C SER A 405 16.02 60.96 -34.34
N SER A 406 15.12 60.54 -33.43
CA SER A 406 14.25 59.33 -33.61
C SER A 406 13.20 59.19 -32.49
N SER A 407 12.07 59.91 -32.55
CA SER A 407 11.07 59.93 -31.46
C SER A 407 9.61 59.90 -31.91
N SER A 408 9.04 58.69 -32.05
CA SER A 408 7.58 58.47 -32.09
C SER A 408 7.18 57.12 -31.49
N SER A 409 7.87 56.03 -31.86
CA SER A 409 7.51 54.65 -31.49
C SER A 409 7.58 54.36 -29.98
N ASP A 410 8.54 54.93 -29.28
CA ASP A 410 8.83 54.57 -27.88
C ASP A 410 7.86 55.24 -26.88
N GLU A 411 7.31 56.40 -27.23
CA GLU A 411 6.39 57.13 -26.35
C GLU A 411 5.01 56.47 -26.25
N GLU A 412 4.53 55.91 -27.37
CA GLU A 412 3.28 55.13 -27.41
C GLU A 412 3.39 53.85 -26.57
N SER A 413 4.56 53.18 -26.60
CA SER A 413 4.87 52.04 -25.74
C SER A 413 4.81 52.40 -24.25
N ARG A 414 5.40 53.54 -23.85
CA ARG A 414 5.36 54.06 -22.47
C ARG A 414 3.94 54.44 -22.05
N LYS A 415 3.19 55.17 -22.90
CA LYS A 415 1.77 55.52 -22.69
C LYS A 415 0.89 54.26 -22.52
N ARG A 416 1.06 53.23 -23.35
CA ARG A 416 0.35 51.92 -23.25
C ARG A 416 0.70 51.18 -21.94
N LYS A 417 1.98 51.12 -21.54
CA LYS A 417 2.43 50.52 -20.26
C LYS A 417 1.81 51.25 -19.05
N HIS A 418 1.87 52.58 -19.02
CA HIS A 418 1.30 53.38 -17.92
C HIS A 418 -0.23 53.20 -17.80
N LYS A 419 -0.95 53.15 -18.92
CA LYS A 419 -2.40 52.89 -18.97
C LYS A 419 -2.76 51.50 -18.43
N LYS A 420 -1.95 50.46 -18.71
CA LYS A 420 -2.10 49.12 -18.10
C LYS A 420 -1.87 49.15 -16.58
N ALA A 421 -0.80 49.78 -16.09
CA ALA A 421 -0.50 49.90 -14.66
C ALA A 421 -1.62 50.64 -13.88
N LYS A 422 -2.11 51.78 -14.41
CA LYS A 422 -3.21 52.55 -13.80
C LYS A 422 -4.52 51.73 -13.73
N LYS A 423 -4.78 50.86 -14.73
CA LYS A 423 -5.91 49.91 -14.74
C LYS A 423 -5.74 48.77 -13.73
N GLN A 424 -4.53 48.26 -13.50
CA GLN A 424 -4.24 47.28 -12.46
C GLN A 424 -4.39 47.87 -11.05
N LEU A 425 -3.85 49.06 -10.79
CA LEU A 425 -3.98 49.74 -9.49
C LEU A 425 -5.46 50.04 -9.14
N LYS A 426 -6.28 50.45 -10.12
CA LYS A 426 -7.73 50.62 -9.92
C LYS A 426 -8.44 49.30 -9.59
N LYS A 427 -8.01 48.16 -10.18
CA LYS A 427 -8.50 46.82 -9.81
C LYS A 427 -8.06 46.38 -8.40
N MET A 428 -6.84 46.70 -7.98
CA MET A 428 -6.32 46.42 -6.63
C MET A 428 -7.18 47.14 -5.57
N ARG A 429 -7.28 48.48 -5.64
CA ARG A 429 -8.08 49.29 -4.72
C ARG A 429 -9.57 48.89 -4.70
N ALA A 430 -10.11 48.40 -5.82
CA ALA A 430 -11.48 47.88 -5.89
C ALA A 430 -11.66 46.52 -5.16
N LYS A 431 -10.68 45.60 -5.25
CA LYS A 431 -10.67 44.35 -4.47
C LYS A 431 -10.57 44.65 -2.97
N GLU A 432 -9.72 45.60 -2.61
CA GLU A 432 -9.44 46.03 -1.24
C GLU A 432 -10.69 46.62 -0.56
N LYS A 433 -11.35 47.62 -1.16
CA LYS A 433 -12.64 48.13 -0.68
C LYS A 433 -13.73 47.05 -0.60
N LYS A 434 -13.68 46.01 -1.46
CA LYS A 434 -14.61 44.87 -1.40
C LYS A 434 -14.29 43.89 -0.27
N LYS A 435 -13.01 43.75 0.13
CA LYS A 435 -12.58 43.04 1.36
C LYS A 435 -13.08 43.78 2.59
N GLU A 436 -12.75 45.07 2.71
CA GLU A 436 -13.14 45.95 3.81
C GLU A 436 -14.67 45.98 4.03
N LYS A 437 -15.46 46.11 2.96
CA LYS A 437 -16.94 46.07 3.04
C LYS A 437 -17.49 44.69 3.46
N LYS A 438 -16.77 43.60 3.20
CA LYS A 438 -17.11 42.24 3.68
C LYS A 438 -16.76 42.07 5.17
N GLU A 439 -15.66 42.69 5.60
CA GLU A 439 -15.15 42.68 6.97
C GLU A 439 -16.03 43.50 7.91
N LYS A 440 -16.40 44.73 7.53
CA LYS A 440 -17.41 45.55 8.23
C LYS A 440 -18.78 44.84 8.33
N LYS A 441 -19.17 44.04 7.32
CA LYS A 441 -20.36 43.16 7.42
C LYS A 441 -20.19 42.01 8.41
N ARG A 442 -19.02 41.37 8.51
CA ARG A 442 -18.75 40.33 9.53
C ARG A 442 -18.81 40.91 10.94
N LEU A 443 -18.16 42.05 11.18
CA LEU A 443 -18.15 42.70 12.49
C LEU A 443 -19.57 43.09 12.94
N LYS A 444 -20.41 43.64 12.04
CA LYS A 444 -21.82 43.94 12.36
C LYS A 444 -22.66 42.68 12.61
N LYS A 445 -22.35 41.53 11.98
CA LYS A 445 -22.99 40.24 12.33
C LYS A 445 -22.57 39.75 13.72
N MET A 446 -21.29 39.83 14.07
CA MET A 446 -20.81 39.38 15.39
C MET A 446 -21.36 40.23 16.52
N LYS A 447 -21.40 41.57 16.39
CA LYS A 447 -22.06 42.43 17.39
C LYS A 447 -23.55 42.10 17.59
N LYS A 448 -24.29 41.76 16.51
CA LYS A 448 -25.70 41.32 16.62
C LYS A 448 -25.86 39.92 17.27
N LEU A 449 -24.85 39.05 17.18
CA LEU A 449 -24.87 37.75 17.84
C LEU A 449 -24.54 37.86 19.34
N ALA A 450 -23.54 38.68 19.70
CA ALA A 450 -23.19 38.95 21.10
C ALA A 450 -24.40 39.51 21.88
N ALA A 451 -25.03 40.57 21.36
CA ALA A 451 -26.22 41.16 21.98
C ALA A 451 -27.42 40.19 22.07
N LYS A 452 -27.50 39.15 21.21
CA LYS A 452 -28.53 38.11 21.33
C LYS A 452 -28.20 37.08 22.42
N ALA A 453 -26.92 36.76 22.63
CA ALA A 453 -26.49 35.87 23.71
C ALA A 453 -26.67 36.54 25.09
N GLU A 454 -26.30 37.82 25.20
CA GLU A 454 -26.48 38.66 26.38
C GLU A 454 -27.97 38.78 26.77
N ALA A 455 -28.85 39.05 25.79
CA ALA A 455 -30.29 39.06 26.00
C ALA A 455 -30.92 37.68 26.32
N ALA A 456 -30.20 36.57 26.11
CA ALA A 456 -30.63 35.23 26.48
C ALA A 456 -30.16 34.84 27.90
N ALA A 457 -29.01 35.34 28.36
CA ALA A 457 -28.51 35.12 29.71
C ALA A 457 -29.43 35.74 30.78
N ASN A 458 -30.03 36.90 30.50
CA ASN A 458 -30.92 37.62 31.43
C ASN A 458 -32.36 37.06 31.52
N LYS A 459 -32.57 35.77 31.23
CA LYS A 459 -33.85 35.06 31.43
C LYS A 459 -33.66 33.65 32.00
N ALA A 460 -33.62 33.53 33.32
CA ALA A 460 -33.65 32.25 34.03
C ALA A 460 -34.43 32.37 35.36
N PRO A 461 -35.48 31.56 35.59
CA PRO A 461 -36.15 31.42 36.88
C PRO A 461 -35.87 30.07 37.59
N LEU A 462 -36.10 30.08 38.90
CA LEU A 462 -35.66 29.14 39.93
C LEU A 462 -36.32 27.72 39.95
N MET A 463 -35.46 26.70 40.22
CA MET A 463 -35.58 25.57 41.19
C MET A 463 -36.87 24.73 41.42
N ILE A 464 -36.72 23.38 41.28
CA ILE A 464 -37.10 22.27 42.23
C ILE A 464 -38.64 21.96 42.43
N PRO A 465 -39.13 20.73 42.79
CA PRO A 465 -38.50 19.45 43.20
C PRO A 465 -38.88 18.18 42.34
N VAL A 466 -38.61 16.97 42.87
CA VAL A 466 -38.73 15.60 42.28
C VAL A 466 -39.83 14.76 42.97
N PRO A 467 -40.41 13.72 42.31
CA PRO A 467 -40.70 12.47 43.03
C PRO A 467 -40.49 11.14 42.26
N VAL A 468 -39.86 10.15 42.95
CA VAL A 468 -40.13 8.68 43.02
C VAL A 468 -40.11 7.78 41.73
N PRO A 469 -39.52 6.56 41.77
CA PRO A 469 -39.41 5.64 40.61
C PRO A 469 -40.49 4.53 40.54
N ILE A 470 -40.58 3.84 39.40
CA ILE A 470 -41.45 2.67 39.13
C ILE A 470 -40.62 1.50 38.56
N GLN A 471 -41.01 0.26 38.89
CA GLN A 471 -40.37 -1.00 38.43
C GLN A 471 -40.96 -1.50 37.10
N ILE A 472 -40.21 -2.33 36.35
CA ILE A 472 -40.69 -3.03 35.13
C ILE A 472 -40.18 -4.48 35.14
N ASP A 473 -41.08 -5.43 34.90
CA ASP A 473 -40.83 -6.88 34.92
C ASP A 473 -40.27 -7.47 33.62
N LYS A 474 -39.85 -8.75 33.71
CA LYS A 474 -39.45 -9.58 32.56
C LYS A 474 -40.56 -10.58 32.18
N PRO A 475 -40.89 -10.77 30.89
CA PRO A 475 -41.61 -11.95 30.42
C PRO A 475 -40.66 -13.13 30.11
N GLN A 476 -41.20 -14.35 30.09
CA GLN A 476 -40.47 -15.60 29.82
C GLN A 476 -40.59 -16.08 28.37
N SER A 477 -39.86 -17.15 28.05
CA SER A 477 -39.84 -17.88 26.79
C SER A 477 -41.17 -18.54 26.40
N CYS A 478 -41.41 -18.64 25.09
CA CYS A 478 -42.29 -19.66 24.50
C CYS A 478 -41.55 -20.31 23.32
N LEU A 479 -41.67 -21.63 23.13
CA LEU A 479 -40.99 -22.36 22.06
C LEU A 479 -41.81 -23.59 21.63
N MET A 480 -42.54 -23.45 20.53
CA MET A 480 -43.38 -24.47 19.88
C MET A 480 -43.70 -24.02 18.44
N THR A 481 -43.92 -24.87 17.44
CA THR A 481 -43.45 -26.25 17.16
C THR A 481 -43.77 -26.56 15.68
N TRP A 482 -43.06 -27.53 15.06
CA TRP A 482 -43.47 -28.24 13.83
C TRP A 482 -43.57 -27.39 12.55
N GLN A 483 -43.75 -27.95 11.35
CA GLN A 483 -43.08 -29.10 10.68
C GLN A 483 -43.00 -28.76 9.17
N CYS A 484 -42.40 -29.62 8.33
CA CYS A 484 -42.16 -29.32 6.93
C CYS A 484 -42.53 -30.53 6.05
N ASP A 485 -43.26 -30.28 4.95
CA ASP A 485 -43.72 -31.32 4.01
C ASP A 485 -43.18 -31.09 2.58
N ASP A 486 -42.93 -32.24 1.94
CA ASP A 486 -42.86 -32.53 0.50
C ASP A 486 -41.68 -32.14 -0.42
N ALA A 487 -41.43 -33.11 -1.32
CA ALA A 487 -40.77 -33.05 -2.63
C ALA A 487 -39.26 -32.72 -2.74
N ILE A 488 -38.41 -33.76 -2.64
CA ILE A 488 -37.07 -33.81 -3.26
C ILE A 488 -36.91 -35.13 -4.03
N GLU A 489 -36.30 -35.07 -5.22
CA GLU A 489 -36.11 -36.22 -6.13
C GLU A 489 -35.17 -37.31 -5.55
N HIS A 490 -35.38 -38.56 -5.94
CA HIS A 490 -34.63 -39.71 -5.41
C HIS A 490 -33.19 -39.81 -5.93
N GLY A 491 -32.25 -39.97 -5.00
CA GLY A 491 -30.86 -40.35 -5.28
C GLY A 491 -30.68 -41.85 -5.65
N PRO A 492 -29.42 -42.30 -5.86
CA PRO A 492 -29.14 -43.64 -6.39
C PRO A 492 -29.55 -44.76 -5.42
N VAL A 493 -30.31 -45.73 -5.95
CA VAL A 493 -30.83 -46.88 -5.20
C VAL A 493 -29.74 -47.95 -5.00
N MET A 494 -29.60 -48.45 -3.77
CA MET A 494 -28.68 -49.55 -3.42
C MET A 494 -29.06 -50.88 -4.09
N THR A 495 -28.06 -51.72 -4.34
CA THR A 495 -28.26 -53.11 -4.80
C THR A 495 -28.84 -53.98 -3.68
N ASP A 496 -29.52 -55.08 -4.03
CA ASP A 496 -30.19 -55.92 -3.04
C ASP A 496 -29.22 -56.69 -2.13
N GLU A 497 -28.00 -56.97 -2.62
CA GLU A 497 -26.89 -57.50 -1.81
C GLU A 497 -26.45 -56.50 -0.72
N GLN A 498 -26.41 -55.20 -1.05
CA GLN A 498 -26.15 -54.15 -0.06
C GLN A 498 -27.28 -54.09 0.97
N LYS A 499 -28.55 -54.13 0.54
CA LYS A 499 -29.72 -54.17 1.44
C LYS A 499 -29.66 -55.38 2.40
N ALA A 500 -29.33 -56.56 1.90
CA ALA A 500 -29.15 -57.77 2.71
C ALA A 500 -28.07 -57.60 3.79
N SER A 501 -26.97 -56.89 3.48
CA SER A 501 -25.89 -56.61 4.44
C SER A 501 -26.26 -55.62 5.57
N PHE A 502 -27.31 -54.81 5.37
CA PHE A 502 -27.91 -53.98 6.42
C PHE A 502 -28.99 -54.74 7.21
N SER A 503 -29.76 -55.62 6.56
CA SER A 503 -30.89 -56.35 7.16
C SER A 503 -30.55 -57.29 8.32
N THR A 504 -29.27 -57.60 8.56
CA THR A 504 -28.81 -58.48 9.64
C THR A 504 -28.18 -57.76 10.83
N LYS A 505 -28.06 -56.43 10.79
CA LYS A 505 -27.54 -55.64 11.91
C LYS A 505 -28.68 -55.13 12.79
N ARG A 506 -28.69 -55.53 14.06
CA ARG A 506 -29.54 -54.86 15.07
C ARG A 506 -29.21 -53.36 15.10
N PRO A 507 -30.20 -52.46 15.32
CA PRO A 507 -29.91 -51.07 15.63
C PRO A 507 -29.00 -51.03 16.87
N ILE A 508 -27.83 -50.41 16.72
CA ILE A 508 -26.86 -50.27 17.80
C ILE A 508 -27.45 -49.35 18.88
N THR A 509 -27.31 -49.65 20.17
CA THR A 509 -27.88 -48.77 21.20
C THR A 509 -27.12 -47.45 21.26
N LYS A 510 -27.72 -46.43 21.89
CA LYS A 510 -27.07 -45.13 22.06
C LYS A 510 -25.77 -45.28 22.87
N GLU A 511 -25.80 -46.09 23.93
CA GLU A 511 -24.65 -46.40 24.77
C GLU A 511 -23.57 -47.14 23.98
N GLU A 512 -23.93 -48.10 23.13
CA GLU A 512 -22.98 -48.81 22.26
C GLU A 512 -22.36 -47.91 21.19
N TYR A 513 -23.12 -46.96 20.63
CA TYR A 513 -22.61 -45.96 19.68
C TYR A 513 -21.65 -44.99 20.37
N GLU A 514 -22.03 -44.43 21.51
CA GLU A 514 -21.20 -43.53 22.31
C GLU A 514 -19.95 -44.25 22.83
N ALA A 515 -20.05 -45.52 23.22
CA ALA A 515 -18.92 -46.36 23.57
C ALA A 515 -17.94 -46.54 22.39
N ARG A 516 -18.41 -46.79 21.16
CA ARG A 516 -17.53 -46.86 19.97
C ARG A 516 -16.87 -45.51 19.67
N GLN A 517 -17.62 -44.42 19.75
CA GLN A 517 -17.10 -43.07 19.51
C GLN A 517 -16.20 -42.55 20.66
N SER A 518 -16.22 -43.17 21.84
CA SER A 518 -15.27 -42.86 22.92
C SER A 518 -13.83 -43.32 22.61
N VAL A 519 -13.66 -44.33 21.75
CA VAL A 519 -12.35 -44.95 21.49
C VAL A 519 -11.55 -44.12 20.49
N ILE A 520 -10.52 -43.43 20.99
CA ILE A 520 -9.51 -42.74 20.19
C ILE A 520 -8.36 -43.71 19.90
N ARG A 521 -8.03 -43.93 18.63
CA ARG A 521 -6.94 -44.81 18.18
C ARG A 521 -5.85 -44.01 17.48
N ARG A 522 -4.60 -44.37 17.75
CA ARG A 522 -3.41 -43.75 17.13
C ARG A 522 -2.95 -44.61 15.95
N VAL A 523 -3.28 -44.17 14.74
CA VAL A 523 -3.02 -44.92 13.50
C VAL A 523 -1.77 -44.35 12.83
N VAL A 524 -0.83 -45.22 12.46
CA VAL A 524 0.34 -44.87 11.64
C VAL A 524 0.05 -45.26 10.19
N ASP A 525 0.15 -44.29 9.29
CA ASP A 525 0.03 -44.46 7.85
C ASP A 525 1.35 -45.06 7.31
N PRO A 526 1.34 -46.30 6.78
CA PRO A 526 2.57 -47.01 6.41
C PRO A 526 3.25 -46.47 5.15
N GLU A 527 2.52 -45.76 4.27
CA GLU A 527 3.10 -45.17 3.06
C GLU A 527 3.68 -43.78 3.33
N THR A 528 3.04 -42.98 4.19
CA THR A 528 3.44 -41.59 4.44
C THR A 528 4.22 -41.38 5.74
N GLY A 529 4.29 -42.39 6.61
CA GLY A 529 4.93 -42.32 7.92
C GLY A 529 4.27 -41.33 8.90
N ARG A 530 3.07 -40.85 8.58
CA ARG A 530 2.32 -39.90 9.42
C ARG A 530 1.55 -40.63 10.50
N THR A 531 1.34 -39.98 11.64
CA THR A 531 0.51 -40.51 12.72
C THR A 531 -0.74 -39.66 12.86
N ARG A 532 -1.92 -40.28 12.78
CA ARG A 532 -3.22 -39.63 12.93
C ARG A 532 -3.89 -40.11 14.21
N LEU A 533 -4.57 -39.20 14.92
CA LEU A 533 -5.55 -39.60 15.93
C LEU A 533 -6.91 -39.73 15.25
N VAL A 534 -7.49 -40.92 15.33
CA VAL A 534 -8.78 -41.26 14.73
C VAL A 534 -9.77 -41.61 15.84
N ARG A 535 -10.97 -41.02 15.79
CA ARG A 535 -12.09 -41.34 16.66
C ARG A 535 -13.06 -42.27 15.96
N GLY A 536 -13.52 -43.29 16.68
CA GLY A 536 -14.55 -44.22 16.22
C GLY A 536 -14.23 -44.82 14.84
N ASP A 537 -15.22 -44.78 13.96
CA ASP A 537 -15.19 -45.46 12.66
C ASP A 537 -14.50 -44.65 11.52
N GLY A 538 -13.83 -43.52 11.81
CA GLY A 538 -12.99 -42.85 10.81
C GLY A 538 -12.71 -41.35 10.97
N GLU A 539 -13.21 -40.67 12.00
CA GLU A 539 -13.04 -39.21 12.12
C GLU A 539 -11.60 -38.84 12.53
N ILE A 540 -10.89 -38.10 11.66
CA ILE A 540 -9.50 -37.67 11.92
C ILE A 540 -9.54 -36.41 12.79
N LEU A 541 -9.21 -36.56 14.08
CA LEU A 541 -9.23 -35.45 15.04
C LEU A 541 -8.03 -34.51 14.91
N GLU A 542 -6.84 -35.04 14.63
CA GLU A 542 -5.60 -34.26 14.56
C GLU A 542 -4.53 -34.93 13.67
N GLU A 543 -3.89 -34.15 12.79
CA GLU A 543 -2.73 -34.58 12.01
C GLU A 543 -1.42 -34.23 12.75
N ILE A 544 -0.90 -35.18 13.51
CA ILE A 544 0.28 -34.97 14.36
C ILE A 544 1.57 -35.15 13.54
N VAL A 545 2.14 -34.03 13.09
CA VAL A 545 3.57 -33.95 12.76
C VAL A 545 4.37 -34.24 14.04
N SER A 546 5.38 -35.12 13.97
CA SER A 546 6.15 -35.50 15.18
C SER A 546 6.78 -34.30 15.88
N LYS A 547 6.95 -34.38 17.20
CA LYS A 547 7.45 -33.27 18.02
C LYS A 547 8.88 -32.88 17.65
N GLU A 548 9.67 -33.82 17.13
CA GLU A 548 11.00 -33.62 16.55
C GLU A 548 10.86 -32.90 15.21
N LYS A 549 10.02 -33.41 14.29
CA LYS A 549 9.87 -32.87 12.94
C LYS A 549 9.29 -31.44 12.93
N HIS A 550 8.37 -31.12 13.84
CA HIS A 550 7.88 -29.76 14.02
C HIS A 550 8.95 -28.83 14.62
N LYS A 551 9.74 -29.31 15.61
CA LYS A 551 10.92 -28.58 16.10
C LYS A 551 11.93 -28.33 14.98
N ASP A 552 12.21 -29.31 14.13
CA ASP A 552 13.18 -29.18 13.04
C ASP A 552 12.70 -28.24 11.93
N ILE A 553 11.40 -28.20 11.62
CA ILE A 553 10.82 -27.19 10.72
C ILE A 553 11.04 -25.78 11.29
N ASN A 554 10.69 -25.56 12.56
CA ASN A 554 10.85 -24.25 13.21
C ASN A 554 12.33 -23.86 13.35
N LYS A 555 13.21 -24.83 13.62
CA LYS A 555 14.67 -24.67 13.70
C LYS A 555 15.28 -24.35 12.33
N GLN A 556 14.80 -24.97 11.25
CA GLN A 556 15.27 -24.67 9.89
C GLN A 556 14.78 -23.30 9.40
N ALA A 557 13.56 -22.90 9.74
CA ALA A 557 13.04 -21.56 9.46
C ALA A 557 13.87 -20.49 10.17
N THR A 558 14.00 -20.58 11.50
CA THR A 558 14.71 -19.59 12.33
C THR A 558 16.24 -19.63 12.19
N LYS A 559 16.83 -20.71 11.65
CA LYS A 559 18.28 -20.80 11.44
C LYS A 559 18.81 -19.70 10.53
N ARG A 560 18.09 -19.32 9.47
CA ARG A 560 18.55 -18.26 8.54
C ARG A 560 18.71 -16.92 9.25
N ASP A 561 17.75 -16.59 10.11
CA ASP A 561 17.79 -15.37 10.93
C ASP A 561 18.92 -15.46 11.96
N GLY A 562 19.05 -16.59 12.65
CA GLY A 562 20.13 -16.85 13.62
C GLY A 562 21.53 -16.72 13.02
N ASP A 563 21.77 -17.37 11.87
CA ASP A 563 23.04 -17.29 11.13
C ASP A 563 23.32 -15.83 10.69
N ALA A 564 22.29 -15.06 10.30
CA ALA A 564 22.42 -13.66 9.92
C ALA A 564 22.72 -12.74 11.13
N PHE A 565 22.04 -12.95 12.27
CA PHE A 565 22.30 -12.22 13.51
C PHE A 565 23.71 -12.49 14.06
N GLN A 566 24.13 -13.77 14.15
CA GLN A 566 25.48 -14.13 14.61
C GLN A 566 26.55 -13.50 13.72
N LYS A 567 26.38 -13.54 12.40
CA LYS A 567 27.31 -12.95 11.42
C LYS A 567 27.36 -11.41 11.48
N ARG A 568 26.25 -10.75 11.83
CA ARG A 568 26.17 -9.28 11.96
C ARG A 568 26.68 -8.76 13.31
N LEU A 569 26.47 -9.53 14.39
CA LEU A 569 26.93 -9.20 15.74
C LEU A 569 28.37 -9.64 16.03
N GLY A 570 28.98 -10.42 15.13
CA GLY A 570 30.37 -10.86 15.25
C GLY A 570 30.61 -11.97 16.28
N ILE A 571 29.55 -12.67 16.71
CA ILE A 571 29.58 -13.62 17.84
C ILE A 571 30.42 -14.88 17.54
N ASN A 572 30.66 -15.19 16.26
CA ASN A 572 31.53 -16.30 15.83
C ASN A 572 32.86 -15.74 15.26
N LYS A 573 33.65 -15.06 16.09
CA LYS A 573 35.01 -14.60 15.80
C LYS A 573 35.90 -14.59 17.04
#